data_AF-A0A0R3PBR8-F1
#
_entry.id   AF-A0A0R3PBR8-F1
#
_cell.length_a   1.000
_cell.length_b   1.000
_cell.length_c   1.000
_cell.angle_alpha   90.00
_cell.angle_beta   90.00
_cell.angle_gamma   90.00
#
_symmetry.space_group_name_H-M   'P 1'
#
loop_
_entity.id
_entity.type
_entity.pdbx_description
1 polymer ?
#
loop_
_entity_poly.entity_id
_entity_poly.type
_entity_poly.pdbx_seq_one_letter_code
_entity_poly.pdbx_strand_id
1 'polypeptide(L)'
;MPISSTRDDAPGSVSHGYSWVPPGLTRKKYRLLPIVKVLFLSDAMLGDSVMIGFLSEVARIFANSMQTQWIVDVEEYMAQLPNHIVPRVNSTGEKYREKQLLTQLPRQDLSVAYCRHLGNNTERKVYEEFINARNEIALDIGYVAANIPKRMECHKCSGILEKNEMAVIAPKLGESTGWHPACFTCATCEQLLVDLTYCVKDNQIYCERHYAELHKPRCAACDEVL
;
A
#
# COMPACT_ATOMS: atom_id res chain seq x y z
N MET A 1 -17.22 33.50 24.00
CA MET A 1 -16.22 32.74 23.22
C MET A 1 -16.92 31.54 22.61
N PRO A 2 -17.13 31.45 21.30
CA PRO A 2 -17.45 30.18 20.68
C PRO A 2 -16.14 29.52 20.25
N ILE A 3 -15.88 28.35 20.82
CA ILE A 3 -14.80 27.46 20.41
C ILE A 3 -15.21 26.90 19.06
N SER A 4 -14.48 27.27 18.01
CA SER A 4 -14.64 26.71 16.67
C SER A 4 -14.30 25.23 16.71
N SER A 5 -15.29 24.37 16.49
CA SER A 5 -15.09 22.97 16.16
C SER A 5 -14.58 22.88 14.72
N THR A 6 -13.27 22.93 14.56
CA THR A 6 -12.60 22.41 13.36
C THR A 6 -12.96 20.93 13.28
N ARG A 7 -13.90 20.60 12.38
CA ARG A 7 -14.14 19.24 11.89
C ARG A 7 -13.00 18.88 10.94
N ASP A 8 -11.79 18.84 11.46
CA ASP A 8 -10.66 18.26 10.77
C ASP A 8 -10.54 16.80 11.24
N ASP A 9 -10.29 15.92 10.28
CA ASP A 9 -10.00 14.50 10.43
C ASP A 9 -11.20 13.54 10.53
N ALA A 10 -11.96 13.45 9.44
CA ALA A 10 -12.41 12.12 9.02
C ALA A 10 -11.18 11.36 8.46
N PRO A 11 -10.86 10.14 8.94
CA PRO A 11 -9.75 9.36 8.39
C PRO A 11 -10.10 8.96 6.95
N GLY A 12 -9.44 9.56 5.97
CA GLY A 12 -9.65 9.18 4.56
C GLY A 12 -9.31 10.23 3.49
N SER A 13 -9.15 11.51 3.81
CA SER A 13 -8.73 12.50 2.80
C SER A 13 -7.22 12.71 2.83
N VAL A 14 -6.51 11.92 2.04
CA VAL A 14 -5.11 12.21 1.71
C VAL A 14 -5.05 12.96 0.37
N SER A 15 -4.14 13.93 0.28
CA SER A 15 -3.96 14.91 -0.81
C SER A 15 -3.68 14.35 -2.23
N HIS A 16 -3.85 13.05 -2.45
CA HIS A 16 -3.59 12.32 -3.69
C HIS A 16 -4.84 11.64 -4.31
N GLY A 17 -6.04 11.81 -3.74
CA GLY A 17 -7.30 11.35 -4.36
C GLY A 17 -7.59 9.84 -4.31
N TYR A 18 -6.77 9.08 -3.58
CA TYR A 18 -6.97 7.64 -3.31
C TYR A 18 -7.31 7.42 -1.83
N SER A 19 -8.15 6.42 -1.54
CA SER A 19 -8.52 6.06 -0.16
C SER A 19 -7.51 5.13 0.52
N TRP A 20 -6.50 4.66 -0.21
CA TRP A 20 -5.41 3.82 0.30
C TRP A 20 -4.12 3.98 -0.54
N VAL A 21 -2.97 3.71 0.08
CA VAL A 21 -1.64 3.71 -0.56
C VAL A 21 -0.89 2.43 -0.19
N PRO A 22 -0.33 1.71 -1.17
CA PRO A 22 0.51 0.53 -0.91
C PRO A 22 1.70 0.78 0.01
N PRO A 23 2.03 -0.16 0.93
CA PRO A 23 3.31 -0.18 1.62
C PRO A 23 4.49 -0.08 0.63
N GLY A 24 5.57 0.59 1.04
CA GLY A 24 6.72 0.86 0.16
C GLY A 24 6.59 2.13 -0.68
N LEU A 25 5.37 2.65 -0.87
CA LEU A 25 5.14 3.94 -1.51
C LEU A 25 4.97 5.06 -0.49
N THR A 26 5.43 6.26 -0.84
CA THR A 26 5.49 7.37 0.11
C THR A 26 4.23 8.25 0.05
N ARG A 27 3.71 8.64 1.22
CA ARG A 27 2.53 9.50 1.42
C ARG A 27 2.82 11.01 1.43
N LYS A 28 4.07 11.42 1.20
CA LYS A 28 4.51 12.82 1.40
C LYS A 28 4.42 13.63 0.12
N LYS A 29 4.46 14.95 0.31
CA LYS A 29 4.52 15.99 -0.73
C LYS A 29 5.75 16.89 -0.46
N TYR A 30 7.00 16.43 -0.55
CA TYR A 30 8.18 17.26 -0.90
C TYR A 30 7.83 18.21 -2.05
N ARG A 31 7.59 19.45 -1.69
CA ARG A 31 8.21 20.51 -2.45
C ARG A 31 9.71 20.34 -2.27
N LEU A 32 10.49 20.25 -3.34
CA LEU A 32 11.90 20.60 -3.25
C LEU A 32 11.91 22.03 -2.69
N LEU A 33 12.26 22.20 -1.42
CA LEU A 33 12.71 23.51 -0.96
C LEU A 33 14.03 23.71 -1.70
N PRO A 34 14.15 24.74 -2.55
CA PRO A 34 15.43 25.01 -3.17
C PRO A 34 16.42 25.20 -2.03
N ILE A 35 17.55 24.49 -2.09
CA ILE A 35 18.66 24.71 -1.17
C ILE A 35 19.12 26.15 -1.43
N VAL A 36 18.53 27.11 -0.71
CA VAL A 36 18.95 28.51 -0.66
C VAL A 36 18.77 28.97 0.78
N LYS A 37 19.53 28.35 1.69
CA LYS A 37 20.34 29.18 2.58
C LYS A 37 21.49 29.67 1.68
N VAL A 38 21.85 30.96 1.74
CA VAL A 38 22.86 31.67 0.91
C VAL A 38 22.17 32.35 -0.29
N LEU A 39 21.81 33.64 -0.32
CA LEU A 39 22.39 34.84 0.29
C LEU A 39 21.32 35.93 0.45
N PHE A 40 21.45 36.70 1.54
CA PHE A 40 20.94 38.05 1.63
C PHE A 40 21.43 38.86 0.41
N LEU A 41 20.53 39.25 -0.48
CA LEU A 41 20.80 40.34 -1.41
C LEU A 41 20.38 41.62 -0.69
N SER A 42 21.35 42.43 -0.28
CA SER A 42 21.07 43.81 0.13
C SER A 42 20.62 44.63 -1.08
N ASP A 43 19.87 45.70 -0.84
CA ASP A 43 19.26 46.59 -1.86
C ASP A 43 20.25 47.19 -2.89
N ALA A 44 21.56 46.97 -2.71
CA ALA A 44 22.63 47.45 -3.60
C ALA A 44 22.80 46.63 -4.90
N MET A 45 22.11 45.51 -5.10
CA MET A 45 22.33 44.60 -6.24
C MET A 45 21.29 44.69 -7.37
N LEU A 46 20.30 45.59 -7.26
CA LEU A 46 19.17 45.70 -8.20
C LEU A 46 19.39 46.70 -9.36
N GLY A 47 20.59 47.28 -9.49
CA GLY A 47 20.89 48.34 -10.47
C GLY A 47 21.70 47.94 -11.70
N ASP A 48 22.18 46.69 -11.79
CA ASP A 48 23.07 46.25 -12.88
C ASP A 48 22.32 45.35 -13.88
N SER A 49 22.26 45.78 -15.14
CA SER A 49 21.53 45.08 -16.22
C SER A 49 22.10 43.69 -16.51
N VAL A 50 23.38 43.45 -16.21
CA VAL A 50 24.04 42.15 -16.36
C VAL A 50 23.57 41.18 -15.28
N MET A 51 23.45 41.66 -14.03
CA MET A 51 22.93 40.84 -12.91
C MET A 51 21.43 40.58 -13.00
N ILE A 52 20.65 41.54 -13.53
CA ILE A 52 19.22 41.33 -13.82
C ILE A 52 19.06 40.26 -14.90
N GLY A 53 19.91 40.26 -15.93
CA GLY A 53 19.95 39.21 -16.96
C GLY A 53 20.30 37.83 -16.39
N PHE A 54 21.29 37.76 -15.50
CA PHE A 54 21.68 36.52 -14.84
C PHE A 54 20.59 35.99 -13.88
N LEU A 55 19.97 36.87 -13.08
CA LEU A 55 18.85 36.51 -12.20
C LEU A 55 17.61 36.08 -12.98
N SER A 56 17.34 36.70 -14.13
CA SER A 56 16.27 36.30 -15.07
C SER A 56 16.52 34.91 -15.64
N GLU A 57 17.75 34.62 -16.09
CA GLU A 57 18.10 33.33 -16.66
C GLU A 57 18.11 32.23 -15.59
N VAL A 58 18.60 32.53 -14.38
CA VAL A 58 18.53 31.64 -13.22
C VAL A 58 17.07 31.41 -12.82
N ALA A 59 16.23 32.44 -12.78
CA ALA A 59 14.79 32.31 -12.53
C ALA A 59 14.08 31.50 -13.62
N ARG A 60 14.51 31.58 -14.89
CA ARG A 60 13.99 30.79 -16.02
C ARG A 60 14.42 29.32 -15.93
N ILE A 61 15.66 29.05 -15.51
CA ILE A 61 16.17 27.71 -15.21
C ILE A 61 15.39 27.09 -14.03
N PHE A 62 15.11 27.86 -12.98
CA PHE A 62 14.29 27.42 -11.86
C PHE A 62 12.80 27.29 -12.21
N ALA A 63 12.23 28.18 -13.03
CA ALA A 63 10.85 28.10 -13.50
C ALA A 63 10.61 26.84 -14.36
N ASN A 64 11.64 26.37 -15.08
CA ASN A 64 11.60 25.09 -15.79
C ASN A 64 11.89 23.86 -14.90
N SER A 65 12.34 24.02 -13.65
CA SER A 65 12.59 22.91 -12.71
C SER A 65 11.59 22.83 -11.55
N MET A 66 10.56 23.69 -11.53
CA MET A 66 9.43 23.58 -10.60
C MET A 66 8.40 22.54 -11.05
N GLN A 67 8.82 21.29 -11.24
CA GLN A 67 7.88 20.17 -11.18
C GLN A 67 7.68 19.78 -9.72
N THR A 68 6.43 19.87 -9.25
CA THR A 68 6.02 19.25 -7.99
C THR A 68 6.24 17.75 -8.10
N GLN A 69 7.36 17.22 -7.61
CA GLN A 69 7.61 15.78 -7.70
C GLN A 69 7.09 15.06 -6.47
N TRP A 70 5.79 14.75 -6.49
CA TRP A 70 5.18 13.59 -5.80
C TRP A 70 4.03 13.08 -6.62
N ILE A 71 3.83 11.75 -6.61
CA ILE A 71 2.68 10.98 -7.14
C ILE A 71 3.04 9.96 -8.24
N VAL A 72 4.26 9.96 -8.80
CA VAL A 72 4.61 9.01 -9.90
C VAL A 72 4.44 7.56 -9.46
N ASP A 73 5.10 7.10 -8.39
CA ASP A 73 5.05 5.68 -8.01
C ASP A 73 3.64 5.20 -7.61
N VAL A 74 2.81 6.06 -6.99
CA VAL A 74 1.44 5.68 -6.60
C VAL A 74 0.51 5.63 -7.81
N GLU A 75 0.54 6.64 -8.68
CA GLU A 75 -0.26 6.59 -9.92
C GLU A 75 0.23 5.48 -10.84
N GLU A 76 1.54 5.25 -10.94
CA GLU A 76 2.14 4.17 -11.73
C GLU A 76 1.72 2.79 -11.21
N TYR A 77 1.71 2.59 -9.89
CA TYR A 77 1.16 1.38 -9.30
C TYR A 77 -0.33 1.21 -9.64
N MET A 78 -1.13 2.26 -9.43
CA MET A 78 -2.57 2.21 -9.65
C MET A 78 -2.94 2.02 -11.14
N ALA A 79 -2.13 2.57 -12.06
CA ALA A 79 -2.30 2.41 -13.50
C ALA A 79 -2.06 0.97 -13.98
N GLN A 80 -1.33 0.16 -13.21
CA GLN A 80 -1.12 -1.26 -13.49
C GLN A 80 -2.28 -2.14 -13.01
N LEU A 81 -3.28 -1.57 -12.33
CA LEU A 81 -4.46 -2.29 -11.86
C LEU A 81 -5.66 -2.05 -12.81
N PRO A 82 -6.61 -3.01 -12.91
CA PRO A 82 -7.88 -2.78 -13.59
C PRO A 82 -8.62 -1.56 -13.03
N ASN A 83 -9.09 -0.66 -13.91
CA ASN A 83 -9.74 0.59 -13.52
C ASN A 83 -10.87 0.44 -12.49
N HIS A 84 -11.64 -0.65 -12.57
CA HIS A 84 -12.80 -0.87 -11.70
C HIS A 84 -12.43 -1.28 -10.26
N ILE A 85 -11.17 -1.65 -9.99
CA ILE A 85 -10.68 -2.00 -8.65
C ILE A 85 -9.79 -0.93 -8.02
N VAL A 86 -9.43 0.13 -8.78
CA VAL A 86 -8.59 1.22 -8.27
C VAL A 86 -9.35 2.04 -7.22
N PRO A 87 -8.87 2.14 -5.96
CA PRO A 87 -9.63 2.73 -4.85
C PRO A 87 -9.50 4.26 -4.80
N ARG A 88 -10.06 4.94 -5.81
CA ARG A 88 -10.23 6.40 -5.78
C ARG A 88 -11.34 6.78 -4.80
N VAL A 89 -11.20 7.90 -4.09
CA VAL A 89 -12.21 8.36 -3.12
C VAL A 89 -13.57 8.51 -3.80
N ASN A 90 -14.63 7.98 -3.18
CA ASN A 90 -16.01 7.91 -3.66
C ASN A 90 -16.23 7.09 -4.96
N SER A 91 -15.29 6.22 -5.33
CA SER A 91 -15.39 5.40 -6.55
C SER A 91 -15.96 3.99 -6.30
N THR A 92 -16.26 3.26 -7.37
CA THR A 92 -16.60 1.83 -7.28
C THR A 92 -15.43 1.00 -6.76
N GLY A 93 -14.19 1.40 -7.06
CA GLY A 93 -12.99 0.71 -6.59
C GLY A 93 -12.77 0.87 -5.08
N GLU A 94 -13.18 2.00 -4.49
CA GLU A 94 -13.17 2.18 -3.04
C GLU A 94 -14.14 1.22 -2.36
N LYS A 95 -15.39 1.17 -2.84
CA LYS A 95 -16.40 0.20 -2.36
C LYS A 95 -15.96 -1.25 -2.56
N TYR A 96 -15.27 -1.52 -3.68
CA TYR A 96 -14.69 -2.82 -3.95
C TYR A 96 -13.63 -3.18 -2.90
N ARG A 97 -12.68 -2.27 -2.61
CA ARG A 97 -11.67 -2.46 -1.57
C ARG A 97 -12.29 -2.66 -0.18
N GLU A 98 -13.32 -1.89 0.19
CA GLU A 98 -14.05 -2.09 1.44
C GLU A 98 -14.66 -3.49 1.56
N LYS A 99 -15.28 -3.98 0.48
CA LYS A 99 -15.80 -5.35 0.42
C LYS A 99 -14.68 -6.39 0.54
N GLN A 100 -13.54 -6.15 -0.09
CA GLN A 100 -12.39 -7.05 0.01
C GLN A 100 -11.82 -7.08 1.43
N LEU A 101 -11.69 -5.94 2.11
CA LEU A 101 -11.26 -5.88 3.52
C LEU A 101 -12.13 -6.78 4.41
N LEU A 102 -13.45 -6.67 4.29
CA LEU A 102 -14.39 -7.50 5.05
C LEU A 102 -14.28 -8.99 4.72
N THR A 103 -14.03 -9.32 3.45
CA THR A 103 -13.98 -10.71 2.99
C THR A 103 -12.65 -11.38 3.32
N GLN A 104 -11.53 -10.70 3.04
CA GLN A 104 -10.18 -11.23 3.17
C GLN A 104 -9.66 -11.21 4.60
N LEU A 105 -10.18 -10.30 5.44
CA LEU A 105 -9.84 -10.13 6.86
C LEU A 105 -11.10 -10.24 7.75
N PRO A 106 -11.74 -11.42 7.85
CA PRO A 106 -12.92 -11.59 8.70
C PRO A 106 -12.56 -11.29 10.16
N ARG A 107 -13.42 -10.55 10.87
CA ARG A 107 -13.14 -10.14 12.27
C ARG A 107 -12.98 -11.34 13.20
N GLN A 108 -13.72 -12.41 12.92
CA GLN A 108 -13.68 -13.70 13.60
C GLN A 108 -12.31 -14.38 13.49
N ASP A 109 -11.54 -14.07 12.45
CA ASP A 109 -10.19 -14.60 12.25
C ASP A 109 -9.13 -13.64 12.83
N LEU A 110 -9.53 -12.47 13.35
CA LEU A 110 -8.61 -11.48 13.93
C LEU A 110 -8.66 -11.46 15.45
N SER A 111 -9.79 -11.82 16.05
CA SER A 111 -9.92 -11.84 17.51
C SER A 111 -11.02 -12.78 17.98
N VAL A 112 -10.69 -13.53 19.03
CA VAL A 112 -11.61 -14.41 19.77
C VAL A 112 -12.86 -13.67 20.26
N ALA A 113 -12.78 -12.35 20.48
CA ALA A 113 -13.90 -11.54 20.94
C ALA A 113 -15.05 -11.47 19.92
N TYR A 114 -14.78 -11.79 18.65
CA TYR A 114 -15.78 -11.81 17.60
C TYR A 114 -16.33 -13.21 17.31
N CYS A 115 -15.77 -14.25 17.93
CA CYS A 115 -16.25 -15.63 17.80
C CYS A 115 -17.35 -15.91 18.83
N ARG A 116 -18.55 -16.21 18.34
CA ARG A 116 -19.73 -16.49 19.18
C ARG A 116 -19.82 -17.96 19.58
N HIS A 117 -19.18 -18.85 18.85
CA HIS A 117 -19.37 -20.30 18.98
C HIS A 117 -18.16 -21.08 19.51
N LEU A 118 -17.13 -20.39 20.03
CA LEU A 118 -16.04 -21.03 20.80
C LEU A 118 -16.53 -21.37 22.21
N GLY A 119 -17.01 -22.61 22.35
CA GLY A 119 -17.83 -23.09 23.45
C GLY A 119 -17.05 -23.45 24.72
N ASN A 120 -15.78 -23.88 24.59
CA ASN A 120 -14.95 -24.25 25.74
C ASN A 120 -13.54 -23.64 25.72
N ASN A 121 -12.83 -23.72 26.86
CA ASN A 121 -11.48 -23.16 27.00
C ASN A 121 -10.45 -23.84 26.09
N THR A 122 -10.64 -25.11 25.76
CA THR A 122 -9.75 -25.86 24.86
C THR A 122 -9.83 -25.31 23.45
N GLU A 123 -11.03 -25.10 22.91
CA GLU A 123 -11.26 -24.49 21.59
C GLU A 123 -10.68 -23.07 21.50
N ARG A 124 -10.84 -22.27 22.56
CA ARG A 124 -10.23 -20.93 22.65
C ARG A 124 -8.71 -21.01 22.57
N LYS A 125 -8.10 -21.93 23.31
CA LYS A 125 -6.65 -22.13 23.28
C LYS A 125 -6.16 -22.59 21.91
N VAL A 126 -6.86 -23.52 21.27
CA VAL A 126 -6.55 -23.98 19.90
C VAL A 126 -6.67 -22.82 18.90
N TYR A 127 -7.70 -21.98 19.03
CA TYR A 127 -7.86 -20.78 18.22
C TYR A 127 -6.69 -19.81 18.43
N GLU A 128 -6.32 -19.51 19.68
CA GLU A 128 -5.20 -18.62 20.00
C GLU A 128 -3.87 -19.15 19.45
N GLU A 129 -3.60 -20.44 19.61
CA GLU A 129 -2.44 -21.12 19.03
C GLU A 129 -2.42 -21.00 17.50
N PHE A 130 -3.57 -21.16 16.84
CA PHE A 130 -3.68 -20.96 15.39
C PHE A 130 -3.37 -19.53 14.96
N ILE A 131 -3.93 -18.52 15.65
CA ILE A 131 -3.68 -17.11 15.34
C ILE A 131 -2.21 -16.75 15.56
N ASN A 132 -1.62 -17.22 16.66
CA ASN A 132 -0.20 -16.98 16.95
C ASN A 132 0.69 -17.62 15.89
N ALA A 133 0.43 -18.90 15.55
CA ALA A 133 1.17 -19.59 14.49
C ALA A 133 1.00 -18.89 13.13
N ARG A 134 -0.21 -18.45 12.78
CA ARG A 134 -0.45 -17.66 11.56
C ARG A 134 0.40 -16.40 11.59
N ASN A 135 0.31 -15.60 12.63
CA ASN A 135 0.96 -14.29 12.70
C ASN A 135 2.49 -14.38 12.70
N GLU A 136 3.05 -15.40 13.35
CA GLU A 136 4.51 -15.58 13.44
C GLU A 136 5.08 -16.28 12.19
N ILE A 137 4.41 -17.33 11.73
CA ILE A 137 4.99 -18.26 10.76
C ILE A 137 4.49 -17.99 9.34
N ALA A 138 3.22 -17.63 9.16
CA ALA A 138 2.61 -17.55 7.83
C ALA A 138 2.37 -16.13 7.33
N LEU A 139 1.97 -15.20 8.21
CA LEU A 139 1.55 -13.84 7.89
C LEU A 139 2.75 -12.92 7.66
N ASP A 140 2.66 -12.09 6.63
CA ASP A 140 3.62 -11.02 6.36
C ASP A 140 2.96 -9.89 5.55
N ILE A 141 3.68 -8.78 5.38
CA ILE A 141 3.26 -7.62 4.60
C ILE A 141 4.19 -7.46 3.41
N GLY A 142 3.60 -7.51 2.22
CA GLY A 142 4.30 -7.20 0.98
C GLY A 142 4.51 -5.70 0.87
N TYR A 143 5.51 -5.29 0.10
CA TYR A 143 5.73 -3.88 -0.20
C TYR A 143 6.01 -3.66 -1.67
N VAL A 144 5.69 -2.47 -2.17
CA VAL A 144 6.02 -2.07 -3.53
C VAL A 144 7.45 -1.57 -3.56
N ALA A 145 8.29 -2.24 -4.35
CA ALA A 145 9.57 -1.71 -4.79
C ALA A 145 9.31 -0.92 -6.08
N ALA A 146 9.46 0.41 -6.03
CA ALA A 146 9.29 1.26 -7.20
C ALA A 146 10.30 0.93 -8.32
N ASN A 147 11.49 0.44 -7.94
CA ASN A 147 12.53 0.05 -8.87
C ASN A 147 13.23 -1.21 -8.33
N ILE A 148 13.07 -2.36 -8.99
CA ILE A 148 13.79 -3.58 -8.58
C ILE A 148 15.26 -3.53 -8.99
N PRO A 149 16.20 -4.01 -8.14
CA PRO A 149 17.64 -3.86 -8.38
C PRO A 149 18.18 -4.79 -9.48
N LYS A 150 17.44 -5.86 -9.79
CA LYS A 150 17.82 -6.89 -10.77
C LYS A 150 16.58 -7.49 -11.42
N ARG A 151 16.77 -8.05 -12.62
CA ARG A 151 15.76 -8.84 -13.32
C ARG A 151 15.34 -10.05 -12.49
N MET A 152 14.05 -10.34 -12.43
CA MET A 152 13.49 -11.52 -11.77
C MET A 152 12.23 -12.03 -12.51
N GLU A 153 11.76 -13.21 -12.13
CA GLU A 153 10.53 -13.79 -12.67
C GLU A 153 9.36 -13.48 -11.72
N CYS A 154 8.23 -13.07 -12.27
CA CYS A 154 7.00 -12.91 -11.52
C CYS A 154 6.50 -14.26 -11.04
N HIS A 155 6.38 -14.43 -9.72
CA HIS A 155 6.05 -15.71 -9.08
C HIS A 155 4.66 -16.27 -9.46
N LYS A 156 3.72 -15.44 -9.93
CA LYS A 156 2.39 -15.88 -10.35
C LYS A 156 2.31 -16.26 -11.83
N CYS A 157 2.75 -15.37 -12.72
CA CYS A 157 2.51 -15.51 -14.16
C CYS A 157 3.73 -16.04 -14.94
N SER A 158 4.87 -16.25 -14.28
CA SER A 158 6.15 -16.58 -14.90
C SER A 158 6.64 -15.57 -15.94
N GLY A 159 6.02 -14.38 -15.99
CA GLY A 159 6.48 -13.25 -16.79
C GLY A 159 7.73 -12.63 -16.19
N ILE A 160 8.48 -11.89 -17.01
CA ILE A 160 9.73 -11.24 -16.59
C ILE A 160 9.44 -9.86 -15.99
N LEU A 161 10.05 -9.59 -14.85
CA LEU A 161 10.17 -8.25 -14.24
C LEU A 161 11.60 -7.75 -14.52
N GLU A 162 11.75 -6.69 -15.32
CA GLU A 162 13.06 -6.15 -15.70
C GLU A 162 13.66 -5.23 -14.61
N LYS A 163 14.98 -5.05 -14.66
CA LYS A 163 15.66 -4.13 -13.73
C LYS A 163 15.07 -2.72 -13.83
N ASN A 164 14.91 -2.06 -12.67
CA ASN A 164 14.29 -0.75 -12.50
C ASN A 164 12.78 -0.72 -12.79
N GLU A 165 12.12 -1.86 -12.99
CA GLU A 165 10.65 -1.90 -13.01
C GLU A 165 10.07 -1.97 -11.60
N MET A 166 8.80 -1.59 -11.50
CA MET A 166 8.03 -1.73 -10.27
C MET A 166 7.62 -3.18 -10.04
N ALA A 167 7.74 -3.64 -8.81
CA ALA A 167 7.22 -4.94 -8.40
C ALA A 167 6.69 -4.90 -6.96
N VAL A 168 5.78 -5.81 -6.64
CA VAL A 168 5.43 -6.13 -5.26
C VAL A 168 6.40 -7.21 -4.79
N ILE A 169 7.02 -7.00 -3.63
CA ILE A 169 7.99 -7.92 -3.00
C ILE A 169 7.34 -8.56 -1.78
N ALA A 170 7.53 -9.87 -1.61
CA ALA A 170 7.02 -10.65 -0.50
C ALA A 170 8.19 -11.25 0.32
N PRO A 171 8.65 -10.56 1.39
CA PRO A 171 9.86 -10.94 2.12
C PRO A 171 9.86 -12.39 2.63
N LYS A 172 8.72 -12.90 3.12
CA LYS A 172 8.58 -14.26 3.62
C LYS A 172 8.83 -15.35 2.56
N LEU A 173 8.72 -15.02 1.27
CA LEU A 173 9.06 -15.93 0.16
C LEU A 173 10.47 -15.69 -0.41
N GLY A 174 11.25 -14.80 0.21
CA GLY A 174 12.62 -14.47 -0.19
C GLY A 174 12.74 -13.10 -0.87
N GLU A 175 13.89 -12.46 -0.69
CA GLU A 175 14.17 -11.09 -1.16
C GLU A 175 14.18 -10.93 -2.69
N SER A 176 14.28 -12.03 -3.44
CA SER A 176 14.24 -12.05 -4.90
C SER A 176 12.92 -12.58 -5.48
N THR A 177 11.88 -12.67 -4.64
CA THR A 177 10.56 -13.13 -5.08
C THR A 177 9.66 -11.91 -5.25
N GLY A 178 9.20 -11.70 -6.48
CA GLY A 178 8.45 -10.53 -6.88
C GLY A 178 7.22 -10.87 -7.70
N TRP A 179 6.28 -9.93 -7.75
CA TRP A 179 5.06 -10.01 -8.54
C TRP A 179 4.87 -8.70 -9.28
N HIS A 180 4.31 -8.76 -10.49
CA HIS A 180 3.63 -7.59 -11.04
C HIS A 180 2.54 -7.13 -10.05
N PRO A 181 2.23 -5.82 -9.96
CA PRO A 181 1.16 -5.30 -9.11
C PRO A 181 -0.16 -6.08 -9.24
N ALA A 182 -0.62 -6.33 -10.46
CA ALA A 182 -1.85 -7.08 -10.73
C ALA A 182 -1.73 -8.60 -10.46
N CYS A 183 -0.52 -9.12 -10.31
CA CYS A 183 -0.25 -10.53 -10.03
C CYS A 183 -0.22 -10.87 -8.53
N PHE A 184 -0.17 -9.88 -7.65
CA PHE A 184 -0.12 -10.11 -6.19
C PHE A 184 -1.51 -10.42 -5.63
N THR A 185 -2.00 -11.62 -5.92
CA THR A 185 -3.36 -12.07 -5.61
C THR A 185 -3.37 -13.36 -4.81
N CYS A 186 -4.41 -13.57 -4.00
CA CYS A 186 -4.65 -14.83 -3.31
C CYS A 186 -4.78 -15.99 -4.31
N ALA A 187 -4.14 -17.12 -4.02
CA ALA A 187 -4.19 -18.33 -4.84
C ALA A 187 -5.60 -18.98 -4.94
N THR A 188 -6.52 -18.66 -4.02
CA THR A 188 -7.88 -19.25 -4.01
C THR A 188 -8.92 -18.37 -4.68
N CYS A 189 -9.03 -17.09 -4.31
CA CYS A 189 -10.04 -16.20 -4.90
C CYS A 189 -9.52 -15.32 -6.04
N GLU A 190 -8.23 -15.38 -6.36
CA GLU A 190 -7.57 -14.60 -7.41
C GLU A 190 -7.72 -13.06 -7.27
N GLN A 191 -8.17 -12.61 -6.11
CA GLN A 191 -8.29 -11.21 -5.78
C GLN A 191 -6.97 -10.66 -5.25
N LEU A 192 -6.70 -9.38 -5.53
CA LEU A 192 -5.55 -8.68 -4.94
C LEU A 192 -5.57 -8.81 -3.42
N LEU A 193 -4.39 -9.06 -2.86
CA LEU A 193 -4.20 -9.16 -1.43
C LEU A 193 -4.33 -7.77 -0.82
N VAL A 194 -5.36 -7.62 0.00
CA VAL A 194 -5.71 -6.34 0.61
C VAL A 194 -4.56 -5.83 1.44
N ASP A 195 -4.23 -4.57 1.23
CA ASP A 195 -3.19 -3.84 1.94
C ASP A 195 -1.82 -4.51 1.88
N LEU A 196 -1.63 -5.36 0.86
CA LEU A 196 -0.48 -6.25 0.66
C LEU A 196 -0.23 -7.22 1.82
N THR A 197 -1.21 -7.46 2.69
CA THR A 197 -1.13 -8.49 3.73
C THR A 197 -1.38 -9.86 3.14
N TYR A 198 -0.53 -10.84 3.48
CA TYR A 198 -0.61 -12.18 2.88
C TYR A 198 -0.14 -13.28 3.85
N CYS A 199 -0.67 -14.48 3.68
CA CYS A 199 -0.20 -15.69 4.35
C CYS A 199 0.49 -16.62 3.36
N VAL A 200 1.62 -17.20 3.78
CA VAL A 200 2.37 -18.18 2.99
C VAL A 200 2.07 -19.60 3.43
N LYS A 201 1.80 -20.48 2.48
CA LYS A 201 1.77 -21.93 2.67
C LYS A 201 2.19 -22.61 1.37
N ASP A 202 3.04 -23.63 1.44
CA ASP A 202 3.46 -24.44 0.27
C ASP A 202 3.91 -23.59 -0.93
N ASN A 203 4.71 -22.54 -0.65
CA ASN A 203 5.22 -21.58 -1.64
C ASN A 203 4.15 -20.78 -2.40
N GLN A 204 2.93 -20.74 -1.89
CA GLN A 204 1.80 -19.96 -2.41
C GLN A 204 1.34 -18.91 -1.41
N ILE A 205 0.72 -17.85 -1.92
CA ILE A 205 0.19 -16.73 -1.12
C ILE A 205 -1.33 -16.78 -1.06
N TYR A 206 -1.87 -16.57 0.13
CA TYR A 206 -3.30 -16.60 0.43
C TYR A 206 -3.69 -15.33 1.19
N CYS A 207 -4.95 -14.90 1.07
CA CYS A 207 -5.50 -13.98 2.06
C CYS A 207 -5.71 -14.71 3.39
N GLU A 208 -5.83 -13.97 4.49
CA GLU A 208 -6.00 -14.57 5.83
C GLU A 208 -7.20 -15.52 5.89
N ARG A 209 -8.33 -15.12 5.27
CA ARG A 209 -9.54 -15.97 5.17
C ARG A 209 -9.24 -17.35 4.56
N HIS A 210 -8.68 -17.38 3.35
CA HIS A 210 -8.44 -18.65 2.65
C HIS A 210 -7.31 -19.43 3.29
N TYR A 211 -6.32 -18.76 3.88
CA TYR A 211 -5.32 -19.45 4.69
C TYR A 211 -5.96 -20.21 5.85
N ALA A 212 -6.90 -19.59 6.59
CA ALA A 212 -7.62 -20.26 7.66
C ALA A 212 -8.45 -21.46 7.16
N GLU A 213 -9.08 -21.33 5.99
CA GLU A 213 -9.85 -22.40 5.36
C GLU A 213 -9.00 -23.61 4.93
N LEU A 214 -7.68 -23.46 4.77
CA LEU A 214 -6.75 -24.58 4.55
C LEU A 214 -6.52 -25.44 5.80
N HIS A 215 -6.86 -24.94 6.98
CA HIS A 215 -6.68 -25.65 8.24
C HIS A 215 -8.00 -26.18 8.79
N LYS A 216 -9.09 -25.43 8.61
CA LYS A 216 -10.39 -25.71 9.23
C LYS A 216 -11.53 -25.18 8.35
N PRO A 217 -12.66 -25.92 8.23
CA PRO A 217 -13.79 -25.47 7.43
C PRO A 217 -14.50 -24.27 8.08
N ARG A 218 -15.19 -23.47 7.28
CA ARG A 218 -15.93 -22.29 7.77
C ARG A 218 -17.43 -22.55 7.83
N CYS A 219 -18.08 -22.04 8.88
CA CYS A 219 -19.53 -22.08 9.01
C CYS A 219 -20.20 -21.05 8.08
N ALA A 220 -21.12 -21.51 7.22
CA ALA A 220 -21.85 -20.64 6.30
C ALA A 220 -22.79 -19.62 6.98
N ALA A 221 -23.17 -19.84 8.24
CA ALA A 221 -24.11 -18.99 8.96
C ALA A 221 -23.44 -17.85 9.75
N CYS A 222 -22.31 -18.13 10.42
CA CYS A 222 -21.63 -17.16 11.28
C CYS A 222 -20.26 -16.71 10.74
N ASP A 223 -19.79 -17.32 9.64
CA ASP A 223 -18.48 -17.08 9.04
C ASP A 223 -17.29 -17.43 9.97
N GLU A 224 -17.51 -18.18 11.04
CA GLU A 224 -16.46 -18.66 11.95
C GLU A 224 -15.79 -19.92 11.41
N VAL A 225 -14.51 -20.07 11.72
CA VAL A 225 -13.70 -21.26 11.45
C VAL A 225 -14.01 -22.35 12.49
N LEU A 226 -14.37 -23.56 12.05
CA LEU A 226 -14.88 -24.69 12.87
C LEU A 226 -13.80 -25.58 13.50
#